data_AF-A0A640Y845-F1
#
_entry.id   AF-A0A640Y845-F1
#
_cell.length_a   1.000
_cell.length_b   1.000
_cell.length_c   1.000
_cell.angle_alpha   90.00
_cell.angle_beta   90.00
_cell.angle_gamma   90.00
#
_symmetry.space_group_name_H-M   'P 1'
#
loop_
_entity.id
_entity.type
_entity.pdbx_description
1 polymer ?
#
loop_
_entity_poly.entity_id
_entity_poly.type
_entity_poly.pdbx_seq_one_letter_code
_entity_poly.pdbx_strand_id
1 'polypeptide(L)'
;MYQFSRSIYRELAPRVAESNGAGCARKQQILDACEDTMRRLLNDRRYFARPTKVLFGELRGHFPVSEQLFVFQVVDRNVKLALRYLDQVPPEELAQLVDRECKAHTRRGTPCQREPLPGRDYCPSHKHLEEEVVDGGRIEEELPLVA
;
A
#
# COMPACT_ATOMS: atom_id res chain seq x y z
N MET A 1 -8.85 -6.65 2.86
CA MET A 1 -7.67 -6.27 2.03
C MET A 1 -7.34 -7.28 0.93
N TYR A 2 -7.25 -8.59 1.22
CA TYR A 2 -6.94 -9.65 0.24
C TYR A 2 -7.82 -9.66 -1.03
N GLN A 3 -9.07 -9.23 -0.94
CA GLN A 3 -9.95 -9.12 -2.12
C GLN A 3 -9.41 -8.16 -3.19
N PHE A 4 -8.75 -7.07 -2.79
CA PHE A 4 -8.22 -6.06 -3.71
C PHE A 4 -6.93 -6.55 -4.39
N SER A 5 -6.02 -7.18 -3.63
CA SER A 5 -4.82 -7.80 -4.23
C SER A 5 -5.21 -8.90 -5.21
N ARG A 6 -6.18 -9.76 -4.84
CA ARG A 6 -6.69 -10.81 -5.72
C ARG A 6 -7.37 -10.26 -6.97
N SER A 7 -8.12 -9.17 -6.88
CA SER A 7 -8.74 -8.52 -8.05
C SER A 7 -7.68 -8.04 -9.04
N ILE A 8 -6.67 -7.31 -8.55
CA ILE A 8 -5.55 -6.84 -9.39
C ILE A 8 -4.86 -8.03 -10.05
N TYR A 9 -4.47 -9.03 -9.26
CA TYR A 9 -3.77 -10.22 -9.77
C TYR A 9 -4.57 -10.94 -10.87
N ARG A 10 -5.88 -11.17 -10.66
CA ARG A 10 -6.71 -11.88 -11.65
C ARG A 10 -6.83 -11.14 -12.97
N GLU A 11 -6.88 -9.81 -12.94
CA GLU A 11 -6.95 -8.97 -14.14
C GLU A 11 -5.61 -8.89 -14.89
N LEU A 12 -4.50 -8.89 -14.15
CA LEU A 12 -3.16 -8.69 -14.72
C LEU A 12 -2.46 -10.00 -15.12
N ALA A 13 -2.67 -11.09 -14.39
CA ALA A 13 -1.99 -12.37 -14.61
C ALA A 13 -2.05 -12.92 -16.06
N PRO A 14 -3.15 -12.74 -16.82
CA PRO A 14 -3.20 -13.17 -18.22
C PRO A 14 -2.31 -12.36 -19.17
N ARG A 15 -1.90 -11.15 -18.79
CA ARG A 15 -1.15 -10.20 -19.64
C ARG A 15 0.35 -10.18 -19.36
N VAL A 16 0.81 -11.03 -18.44
CA VAL A 16 2.22 -11.12 -18.05
C VAL A 16 3.04 -11.55 -19.26
N ALA A 17 4.15 -10.86 -19.52
CA ALA A 17 5.05 -11.23 -20.59
C ALA A 17 5.58 -12.66 -20.36
N GLU A 18 5.25 -13.58 -21.26
CA GLU A 18 5.79 -14.94 -21.23
C GLU A 18 7.21 -14.92 -21.80
N SER A 19 8.18 -15.30 -20.98
CA SER A 19 9.58 -15.44 -21.38
C SER A 19 10.11 -16.73 -20.78
N ASN A 20 10.35 -17.72 -21.63
CA ASN A 20 11.19 -18.89 -21.38
C ASN A 20 11.00 -19.55 -20.00
N GLY A 21 9.78 -19.99 -19.67
CA GLY A 21 9.49 -20.77 -18.45
C GLY A 21 9.40 -19.99 -17.14
N ALA A 22 9.72 -18.68 -17.12
CA ALA A 22 9.66 -17.85 -15.92
C ALA A 22 8.26 -17.27 -15.61
N GLY A 23 7.23 -17.68 -16.35
CA GLY A 23 5.86 -17.12 -16.23
C GLY A 23 5.24 -17.33 -14.84
N CYS A 24 5.48 -18.49 -14.22
CA CYS A 24 4.99 -18.77 -12.86
C CYS A 24 5.64 -17.86 -11.81
N ALA A 25 6.97 -17.71 -11.87
CA ALA A 25 7.71 -16.84 -10.95
C ALA A 25 7.29 -15.37 -11.08
N ARG A 26 7.08 -14.87 -12.31
CA ARG A 26 6.57 -13.50 -12.53
C ARG A 26 5.16 -13.31 -11.98
N LYS A 27 4.27 -14.29 -12.16
CA LYS A 27 2.91 -14.25 -11.60
C LYS A 27 2.96 -14.22 -10.07
N GLN A 28 3.84 -14.99 -9.44
CA GLN A 28 4.04 -14.95 -7.99
C GLN A 28 4.54 -13.57 -7.53
N GLN A 29 5.55 -13.00 -8.19
CA GLN A 29 6.05 -11.65 -7.87
C GLN A 29 4.97 -10.57 -7.97
N ILE A 30 4.09 -10.66 -8.97
CA ILE A 30 2.94 -9.75 -9.09
C ILE A 30 1.98 -9.91 -7.91
N LEU A 31 1.68 -11.15 -7.52
CA LEU A 31 0.81 -11.42 -6.38
C LEU A 31 1.41 -10.88 -5.09
N ASP A 32 2.69 -11.15 -4.83
CA ASP A 32 3.41 -10.69 -3.65
C ASP A 32 3.41 -9.16 -3.57
N ALA A 33 3.75 -8.46 -4.66
CA ALA A 33 3.72 -6.99 -4.73
C ALA A 33 2.32 -6.42 -4.44
N CYS A 34 1.27 -7.07 -4.95
CA CYS A 34 -0.11 -6.68 -4.68
C CYS A 34 -0.48 -6.89 -3.21
N GLU A 35 -0.09 -8.02 -2.60
CA GLU A 35 -0.37 -8.32 -1.20
C GLU A 35 0.41 -7.40 -0.25
N ASP A 36 1.68 -7.15 -0.53
CA ASP A 36 2.53 -6.25 0.26
C ASP A 36 2.03 -4.82 0.21
N THR A 37 1.61 -4.34 -0.96
CA THR A 37 0.97 -3.02 -1.09
C THR A 37 -0.30 -2.94 -0.25
N MET A 38 -1.17 -3.95 -0.31
CA MET A 38 -2.43 -3.97 0.47
C MET A 38 -2.19 -4.10 1.97
N ARG A 39 -1.16 -4.85 2.39
CA ARG A 39 -0.72 -4.95 3.78
C ARG A 39 -0.19 -3.61 4.29
N ARG A 40 0.61 -2.91 3.47
CA ARG A 40 1.15 -1.59 3.83
C ARG A 40 0.07 -0.52 3.89
N LEU A 41 -0.93 -0.56 3.00
CA LEU A 41 -2.12 0.30 3.10
C LEU A 41 -2.89 0.08 4.41
N LEU A 42 -2.85 -1.12 4.97
CA LEU A 42 -3.53 -1.46 6.22
C LEU A 42 -2.72 -1.01 7.44
N ASN A 43 -1.42 -1.31 7.45
CA ASN A 43 -0.57 -1.16 8.65
C ASN A 43 0.19 0.18 8.71
N ASP A 44 0.44 0.83 7.56
CA ASP A 44 1.34 1.98 7.45
C ASP A 44 0.76 3.10 6.57
N ARG A 45 -0.58 3.18 6.50
CA ARG A 45 -1.30 4.09 5.60
C ARG A 45 -0.80 5.54 5.66
N ARG A 46 -0.57 6.05 6.88
CA ARG A 46 -0.16 7.44 7.14
C ARG A 46 1.19 7.79 6.52
N TYR A 47 2.07 6.80 6.37
CA TYR A 47 3.43 6.98 5.86
C TYR A 47 3.61 6.44 4.43
N PHE A 48 2.61 5.73 3.91
CA PHE A 48 2.67 5.15 2.57
C PHE A 48 2.19 6.14 1.49
N ALA A 49 3.07 7.07 1.14
CA ALA A 49 2.80 8.06 0.11
C ALA A 49 2.67 7.43 -1.29
N ARG A 50 1.62 7.81 -2.03
CA ARG A 50 1.39 7.48 -3.45
C ARG A 50 1.39 5.96 -3.75
N PRO A 51 0.53 5.16 -3.09
CA PRO A 51 0.52 3.69 -3.21
C PRO A 51 0.35 3.19 -4.65
N THR A 52 -0.49 3.86 -5.46
CA THR A 52 -0.65 3.55 -6.91
C THR A 52 0.68 3.60 -7.66
N LYS A 53 1.48 4.65 -7.42
CA LYS A 53 2.76 4.85 -8.11
C LYS A 53 3.78 3.77 -7.72
N VAL A 54 3.82 3.43 -6.43
CA VAL A 54 4.72 2.40 -5.91
C VAL A 54 4.39 1.05 -6.52
N LEU A 55 3.14 0.59 -6.40
CA LEU A 55 2.73 -0.70 -6.96
C LEU A 55 2.91 -0.74 -8.49
N PHE A 56 2.52 0.30 -9.22
CA PHE A 56 2.77 0.36 -10.66
C PHE A 56 4.26 0.25 -11.02
N GLY A 57 5.13 0.91 -10.23
CA GLY A 57 6.58 0.86 -10.41
C GLY A 57 7.15 -0.54 -10.29
N GLU A 58 6.64 -1.34 -9.35
CA GLU A 58 7.01 -2.75 -9.16
C GLU A 58 6.47 -3.63 -10.30
N LEU A 59 5.23 -3.39 -10.73
CA LEU A 59 4.57 -4.26 -11.70
C LEU A 59 5.02 -4.05 -13.15
N ARG A 60 5.29 -2.80 -13.56
CA ARG A 60 5.45 -2.43 -14.99
C ARG A 60 6.51 -3.24 -15.75
N GLY A 61 7.54 -3.73 -15.06
CA GLY A 61 8.63 -4.53 -15.65
C GLY A 61 8.20 -5.94 -16.09
N HIS A 62 7.06 -6.43 -15.59
CA HIS A 62 6.51 -7.73 -15.95
C HIS A 62 5.65 -7.69 -17.22
N PHE A 63 5.37 -6.50 -17.76
CA PHE A 63 4.44 -6.29 -18.87
C PHE A 63 5.13 -5.61 -20.06
N PRO A 64 4.71 -5.93 -21.31
CA PRO A 64 5.09 -5.15 -22.47
C PRO A 64 4.68 -3.68 -22.31
N VAL A 65 5.41 -2.77 -22.94
CA VAL A 65 5.12 -1.31 -22.88
C VAL A 65 3.69 -1.01 -23.32
N SER A 66 3.16 -1.72 -24.33
CA SER A 66 1.79 -1.58 -24.82
C SER A 66 0.71 -1.88 -23.77
N GLU A 67 1.03 -2.70 -22.76
CA GLU A 67 0.10 -3.09 -21.69
C GLU A 67 0.20 -2.20 -20.44
N GLN A 68 1.25 -1.37 -20.33
CA GLN A 68 1.51 -0.62 -19.09
C GLN A 68 0.40 0.39 -18.75
N LEU A 69 -0.26 1.00 -19.73
CA LEU A 69 -1.41 1.88 -19.46
C LEU A 69 -2.57 1.10 -18.82
N PHE A 70 -2.87 -0.10 -19.32
CA PHE A 70 -3.89 -0.97 -18.75
C PHE A 70 -3.51 -1.39 -17.32
N VAL A 71 -2.25 -1.78 -17.10
CA VAL A 71 -1.73 -2.12 -15.77
C VAL A 71 -1.93 -0.95 -14.79
N PHE A 72 -1.56 0.26 -15.20
CA PHE A 72 -1.76 1.46 -14.37
C PHE A 72 -3.23 1.67 -14.00
N GLN A 73 -4.15 1.54 -14.96
CA GLN A 73 -5.59 1.71 -14.73
C GLN A 73 -6.15 0.69 -13.73
N VAL A 74 -5.78 -0.58 -13.87
CA VAL A 74 -6.20 -1.64 -12.94
C VAL A 74 -5.66 -1.37 -11.53
N VAL A 75 -4.39 -1.01 -11.42
CA VAL A 75 -3.75 -0.67 -10.14
C VAL A 75 -4.43 0.54 -9.50
N ASP A 76 -4.56 1.65 -10.23
CA ASP A 76 -5.13 2.90 -9.72
C ASP A 76 -6.58 2.71 -9.25
N ARG A 77 -7.40 2.04 -10.04
CA ARG A 77 -8.80 1.75 -9.67
C ARG A 77 -8.89 0.95 -8.38
N ASN A 78 -8.12 -0.15 -8.27
CA ASN A 78 -8.19 -1.04 -7.12
C ASN A 78 -7.59 -0.40 -5.86
N VAL A 79 -6.48 0.35 -5.98
CA VAL A 79 -5.90 1.09 -4.85
C VAL A 79 -6.86 2.17 -4.35
N LYS A 80 -7.52 2.92 -5.24
CA LYS A 80 -8.56 3.90 -4.86
C LYS A 80 -9.77 3.25 -4.21
N LEU A 81 -10.17 2.05 -4.64
CA LEU A 81 -11.23 1.27 -3.98
C LEU A 81 -10.81 0.82 -2.58
N ALA A 82 -9.57 0.33 -2.43
CA ALA A 82 -9.02 -0.08 -1.15
C ALA A 82 -8.94 1.09 -0.16
N LEU A 83 -8.47 2.25 -0.61
CA LEU A 83 -8.42 3.47 0.22
C LEU A 83 -9.82 3.90 0.67
N ARG A 84 -10.79 3.95 -0.25
CA ARG A 84 -12.19 4.27 0.09
C ARG A 84 -12.79 3.27 1.07
N TYR A 85 -12.49 1.99 0.91
CA TYR A 85 -12.91 0.96 1.87
C TYR A 85 -12.32 1.24 3.26
N LEU A 86 -11.01 1.51 3.35
CA LEU A 86 -10.36 1.84 4.62
C LEU A 86 -10.89 3.13 5.26
N ASP A 87 -11.39 4.08 4.47
CA ASP A 87 -12.04 5.30 4.98
C ASP A 87 -13.44 5.06 5.55
N GLN A 88 -14.07 3.94 5.19
CA GLN A 88 -15.45 3.61 5.59
C GLN A 88 -15.51 2.55 6.69
N VAL A 89 -14.44 1.79 6.91
CA VAL A 89 -14.38 0.73 7.91
C VAL A 89 -14.35 1.34 9.31
N PRO A 90 -15.23 0.90 10.25
CA PRO A 90 -15.18 1.35 11.64
C PRO A 90 -13.83 1.06 12.30
N PRO A 91 -13.33 1.93 13.20
CA PRO A 91 -12.05 1.73 13.90
C PRO A 91 -11.94 0.37 14.61
N GLU A 92 -13.04 -0.16 15.14
CA GLU A 92 -13.08 -1.45 15.85
C GLU A 92 -12.85 -2.63 14.90
N GLU A 93 -13.44 -2.59 13.70
CA GLU A 93 -13.23 -3.59 12.66
C GLU A 93 -11.82 -3.46 12.06
N LEU A 94 -11.35 -2.23 11.87
CA LEU A 94 -10.02 -1.96 11.37
C LEU A 94 -8.95 -2.48 12.34
N ALA A 95 -9.13 -2.31 13.64
CA ALA A 95 -8.21 -2.81 14.67
C ALA A 95 -8.03 -4.34 14.64
N GLN A 96 -9.04 -5.09 14.17
CA GLN A 96 -8.95 -6.55 14.00
C GLN A 96 -8.19 -6.97 12.73
N LEU A 97 -8.05 -6.05 11.77
CA LEU A 97 -7.39 -6.30 10.49
C LEU A 97 -5.90 -5.88 10.52
N VAL A 98 -5.54 -4.92 11.36
CA VAL A 98 -4.20 -4.32 11.43
C VAL A 98 -3.31 -5.11 12.40
N ASP A 99 -2.10 -5.46 11.96
CA ASP A 99 -1.06 -5.96 12.86
C ASP A 99 -0.48 -4.75 13.62
N ARG A 100 -0.97 -4.51 14.84
CA ARG A 100 -0.58 -3.32 15.63
C ARG A 100 0.64 -3.60 16.49
N GLU A 101 1.80 -3.19 16.01
CA GLU A 101 3.06 -3.19 16.78
C GLU A 101 3.55 -1.77 17.05
N CYS A 102 4.15 -1.56 18.22
CA CYS A 102 4.78 -0.28 18.53
C CYS A 102 5.95 -0.02 17.58
N LYS A 103 5.95 1.12 16.88
CA LYS A 103 6.98 1.47 15.89
C LYS A 103 8.34 1.87 16.47
N ALA A 104 8.52 1.79 17.79
CA ALA A 104 9.78 2.14 18.45
C ALA A 104 10.81 1.01 18.40
N HIS A 105 12.09 1.38 18.36
CA HIS A 105 13.20 0.47 18.63
C HIS A 105 13.74 0.69 20.04
N THR A 106 14.18 -0.38 20.69
CA THR A 106 14.91 -0.29 21.97
C THR A 106 16.30 0.33 21.77
N ARG A 107 16.96 0.72 22.86
CA ARG A 107 18.37 1.19 22.80
C ARG A 107 19.35 0.19 22.20
N ARG A 108 18.98 -1.10 22.12
CA ARG A 108 19.78 -2.17 21.49
C ARG A 108 19.40 -2.39 20.01
N GLY A 109 18.52 -1.57 19.45
CA GLY A 109 18.07 -1.65 18.06
C GLY A 109 16.94 -2.66 17.81
N THR A 110 16.51 -3.42 18.81
CA THR A 110 15.43 -4.41 18.63
C THR A 110 14.04 -3.74 18.57
N PRO A 111 13.10 -4.21 17.75
CA PRO A 111 11.73 -3.68 17.71
C PRO A 111 11.00 -3.83 19.06
N CYS A 112 10.16 -2.85 19.40
CA CYS A 112 9.33 -2.90 20.59
C CYS A 112 8.14 -3.86 20.39
N GLN A 113 8.04 -4.89 21.23
CA GLN A 113 6.97 -5.90 21.15
C GLN A 113 5.69 -5.51 21.93
N ARG A 114 5.58 -4.27 22.41
CA ARG A 114 4.40 -3.81 23.16
C ARG A 114 3.32 -3.34 22.20
N GLU A 115 2.07 -3.60 22.56
CA GLU A 115 0.92 -3.09 21.82
C GLU A 115 0.85 -1.55 21.90
N PRO A 116 0.63 -0.86 20.77
CA PRO A 116 0.49 0.58 20.74
C PRO A 116 -0.89 1.03 21.27
N LEU A 117 -0.97 2.28 21.74
CA LEU A 117 -2.25 2.86 22.20
C LEU A 117 -3.31 2.81 21.08
N PRO A 118 -4.62 2.73 21.41
CA PRO A 118 -5.70 2.79 20.43
C PRO A 118 -5.55 4.01 19.51
N GLY A 119 -5.52 3.79 18.20
CA GLY A 119 -5.35 4.84 17.19
C GLY A 119 -3.97 5.50 17.10
N ARG A 120 -2.95 5.01 17.83
CA ARG A 120 -1.59 5.58 17.83
C ARG A 120 -0.51 4.60 17.35
N ASP A 121 0.66 5.12 16.99
CA ASP A 121 1.79 4.30 16.49
C ASP A 121 2.67 3.72 17.62
N TYR A 122 2.55 4.21 18.84
CA TYR A 122 3.45 3.88 19.95
C TYR A 122 2.73 3.38 21.21
N CYS A 123 3.41 2.54 21.99
CA CYS A 123 2.94 2.04 23.28
C CYS A 123 3.04 3.11 24.38
N PRO A 124 2.44 2.91 25.56
CA PRO A 124 2.45 3.90 26.64
C PRO A 124 3.85 4.41 27.03
N SER A 125 4.88 3.57 26.90
CA SER A 125 6.27 3.92 27.19
C SER A 125 6.97 4.72 26.10
N HIS A 126 6.49 4.64 24.86
CA HIS A 126 7.07 5.31 23.70
C HIS A 126 6.15 6.39 23.11
N LYS A 127 5.03 6.72 23.79
CA LYS A 127 4.11 7.78 23.37
C LYS A 127 4.78 9.12 23.08
N HIS A 128 5.94 9.38 23.70
CA HIS A 128 6.71 10.60 23.52
C HIS A 128 7.46 10.67 22.18
N LEU A 129 7.47 9.60 21.38
CA LEU A 129 8.04 9.56 20.03
C LEU A 129 7.02 9.96 18.95
N GLU A 130 5.77 10.21 19.34
CA GLU A 130 4.74 10.63 18.38
C GLU A 130 5.07 12.00 17.80
N GLU A 131 5.22 12.05 16.48
CA GLU A 131 5.31 13.30 15.73
C GLU A 131 3.90 13.87 15.47
N GLU A 132 3.72 15.17 15.65
CA GLU A 132 2.55 15.88 15.16
C GLU A 132 2.61 15.91 13.63
N VAL A 133 1.94 14.97 12.96
CA VAL A 133 1.91 14.96 11.50
C VAL A 133 1.08 16.14 11.03
N VAL A 134 1.77 17.14 10.49
CA VAL A 134 1.18 18.19 9.67
C VAL A 134 0.64 17.53 8.42
N ASP A 135 -0.69 17.55 8.25
CA ASP A 135 -1.35 17.01 7.07
C ASP A 135 -0.72 17.63 5.82
N GLY A 136 -0.01 16.80 5.04
CA GLY A 136 0.58 17.19 3.77
C GLY A 136 -0.51 17.49 2.77
N GLY A 137 -1.05 18.71 2.87
CA GLY A 137 -2.12 19.22 2.04
C GLY A 137 -1.85 18.99 0.55
N ARG A 138 -2.91 18.62 -0.15
CA ARG A 138 -3.01 18.60 -1.60
C ARG A 138 -2.36 19.87 -2.16
N ILE A 139 -1.20 19.74 -2.80
CA ILE A 139 -0.77 20.74 -3.78
C ILE A 139 -1.66 20.46 -4.99
N GLU A 140 -2.79 21.16 -5.07
CA GLU A 140 -3.51 21.31 -6.33
C GLU A 140 -2.61 22.13 -7.24
N GLU A 141 -1.98 21.47 -8.22
CA GLU A 141 -1.32 22.16 -9.32
C GLU A 141 -2.41 22.89 -10.12
N GLU A 142 -2.63 24.16 -9.79
CA GLU A 142 -3.24 25.12 -10.72
C GLU A 142 -2.30 25.25 -11.93
N LEU A 143 -2.60 24.50 -12.99
CA LEU A 143 -2.09 24.79 -14.33
C LEU A 143 -2.70 26.11 -14.79
N PRO A 144 -1.92 27.17 -15.04
CA PRO A 144 -2.48 28.40 -15.58
C PRO A 144 -2.99 28.12 -17.00
N LEU A 145 -4.28 28.38 -17.23
CA LEU A 145 -4.81 28.57 -18.57
C LEU A 145 -4.07 29.75 -19.21
N VAL A 146 -3.22 29.45 -20.18
CA VAL A 146 -2.68 30.46 -21.07
C VAL A 146 -3.77 30.77 -22.11
N ALA A 147 -4.25 32.02 -22.07
CA ALA A 147 -5.17 32.59 -23.06
C ALA A 147 -4.46 32.92 -24.37
#